data_AF-A0A9N7MYR6-F1
#
_entry.id   AF-A0A9N7MYR6-F1
#
_cell.length_a   1.000
_cell.length_b   1.000
_cell.length_c   1.000
_cell.angle_alpha   90.00
_cell.angle_beta   90.00
_cell.angle_gamma   90.00
#
_symmetry.space_group_name_H-M   'P 1'
#
loop_
_entity.id
_entity.type
_entity.pdbx_description
1 polymer ?
#
loop_
_entity_poly.entity_id
_entity_poly.type
_entity_poly.pdbx_seq_one_letter_code
_entity_poly.pdbx_strand_id
1 'polypeptide(L)'
;MIQEEKPNEIIVYADYYRAYEFLLRFAKYHGMDSERACCGIGGKYNFNTARMCGALGVPVCWKPHRYVSWDGIHMTQQGYRIMSGWLMHDLLPKLHCLERRP
;
A
#
# COMPACT_ATOMS: atom_id res chain seq x y z
N MET A 1 9.18 25.53 8.48
CA MET A 1 8.66 24.14 8.44
C MET A 1 7.26 24.12 9.04
N ILE A 2 6.30 23.33 8.55
CA ILE A 2 4.87 23.41 8.99
C ILE A 2 4.72 23.29 10.53
N GLN A 3 5.56 22.48 11.19
CA GLN A 3 5.58 22.36 12.65
C GLN A 3 5.96 23.67 13.37
N GLU A 4 6.86 24.47 12.81
CA GLU A 4 7.24 25.78 13.37
C GLU A 4 6.10 26.80 13.23
N GLU A 5 5.32 26.70 12.15
CA GLU A 5 4.17 27.57 11.90
C GLU A 5 2.94 27.21 12.75
N LYS A 6 2.88 25.95 13.24
CA LYS A 6 1.73 25.36 13.92
C LYS A 6 2.11 24.72 15.27
N PRO A 7 2.59 25.50 16.25
CA PRO A 7 3.16 24.96 17.50
C PRO A 7 2.13 24.24 18.40
N ASN A 8 0.84 24.46 18.19
CA ASN A 8 -0.25 23.84 18.97
C ASN A 8 -0.88 22.63 18.26
N GLU A 9 -0.42 22.28 17.07
CA GLU A 9 -0.94 21.16 16.28
C GLU A 9 0.05 19.97 16.33
N ILE A 10 -0.47 18.74 16.35
CA ILE A 10 0.36 17.55 16.19
C ILE A 10 0.43 17.25 14.69
N ILE A 11 1.61 17.41 14.10
CA ILE A 11 1.88 17.09 12.71
C ILE A 11 2.84 15.91 12.65
N VAL A 12 2.37 14.80 12.07
CA VAL A 12 3.14 13.57 11.90
C VAL A 12 3.30 13.27 10.42
N TYR A 13 4.53 12.96 10.00
CA TYR A 13 4.81 12.51 8.64
C TYR A 13 4.58 10.99 8.53
N ALA A 14 3.68 10.60 7.64
CA ALA A 14 3.44 9.20 7.29
C ALA A 14 4.39 8.79 6.15
N ASP A 15 5.45 8.06 6.49
CA ASP A 15 6.45 7.62 5.52
C ASP A 15 5.94 6.47 4.65
N TYR A 16 5.15 6.85 3.64
CA TYR A 16 4.57 5.93 2.68
C TYR A 16 5.63 5.13 1.92
N TYR A 17 6.77 5.75 1.59
CA TYR A 17 7.83 5.11 0.83
C TYR A 17 8.46 3.97 1.61
N ARG A 18 8.82 4.19 2.89
CA ARG A 18 9.34 3.12 3.75
C ARG A 18 8.31 2.03 4.02
N ALA A 19 7.03 2.38 4.15
CA ALA A 19 5.96 1.41 4.29
C ALA A 19 5.83 0.52 3.04
N TYR A 20 5.98 1.11 1.85
CA TYR A 20 5.97 0.38 0.59
C TYR A 20 7.21 -0.51 0.42
N GLU A 21 8.41 -0.02 0.76
CA GLU A 21 9.61 -0.86 0.78
C GLU A 21 9.47 -2.06 1.73
N PHE A 22 8.88 -1.84 2.91
CA PHE A 22 8.57 -2.92 3.85
C PHE A 22 7.64 -3.95 3.22
N LEU A 23 6.59 -3.51 2.53
CA LEU A 23 5.69 -4.39 1.79
C LEU A 23 6.42 -5.20 0.71
N LEU A 24 7.34 -4.60 -0.06
CA LEU A 24 8.13 -5.33 -1.06
C LEU A 24 9.05 -6.38 -0.43
N ARG A 25 9.70 -6.06 0.69
CA ARG A 25 10.51 -7.02 1.46
C ARG A 25 9.66 -8.17 2.02
N PHE A 26 8.51 -7.84 2.60
CA PHE A 26 7.53 -8.81 3.08
C PHE A 26 7.05 -9.73 1.95
N ALA A 27 6.67 -9.16 0.81
CA ALA A 27 6.21 -9.89 -0.36
C ALA A 27 7.25 -10.92 -0.83
N LYS A 28 8.52 -10.50 -0.93
CA LYS A 28 9.64 -11.38 -1.29
C LYS A 28 9.78 -12.55 -0.31
N TYR A 29 9.72 -12.29 1.00
CA TYR A 29 9.90 -13.33 2.02
C TYR A 29 8.70 -14.29 2.12
N HIS A 30 7.50 -13.81 1.84
CA HIS A 30 6.26 -14.58 1.94
C HIS A 30 5.75 -15.13 0.58
N GLY A 31 6.55 -15.01 -0.49
CA GLY A 31 6.20 -15.57 -1.80
C GLY A 31 4.97 -14.93 -2.44
N MET A 32 4.78 -13.63 -2.21
CA MET A 32 3.82 -12.80 -2.93
C MET A 32 4.47 -12.26 -4.22
N ASP A 33 3.68 -12.11 -5.27
CA ASP A 33 4.10 -11.48 -6.51
C ASP A 33 4.05 -9.96 -6.36
N SER A 34 5.21 -9.32 -6.46
CA SER A 34 5.35 -7.87 -6.37
C SER A 34 5.48 -7.17 -7.72
N GLU A 35 5.57 -7.90 -8.83
CA GLU A 35 5.81 -7.34 -10.15
C GLU A 35 4.55 -7.32 -11.02
N ARG A 36 3.71 -8.35 -10.93
CA ARG A 36 2.53 -8.48 -11.79
C ARG A 36 1.27 -7.99 -11.08
N ALA A 37 0.36 -7.40 -11.86
CA ALA A 37 -0.99 -7.08 -11.38
C ALA A 37 -1.88 -8.33 -11.32
N CYS A 38 -2.73 -8.43 -10.30
CA CYS A 38 -3.73 -9.49 -10.19
C CYS A 38 -4.86 -9.36 -11.21
N CYS A 39 -5.38 -8.15 -11.40
CA CYS A 39 -6.38 -7.78 -12.39
C CYS A 39 -5.71 -7.05 -13.55
N GLY A 40 -5.56 -7.72 -14.69
CA GLY A 40 -4.83 -7.13 -15.79
C GLY A 40 -4.56 -8.12 -16.92
N ILE A 41 -4.04 -7.61 -18.02
CA ILE A 41 -3.74 -8.39 -19.21
C ILE A 41 -2.50 -7.82 -19.93
N GLY A 42 -1.65 -8.73 -20.42
CA GLY A 42 -0.55 -8.40 -21.33
C GLY A 42 0.71 -7.84 -20.67
N GLY A 43 1.80 -7.83 -21.45
CA GLY A 43 3.11 -7.34 -21.01
C GLY A 43 3.75 -8.15 -19.88
N LYS A 44 4.97 -7.74 -19.47
CA LYS A 44 5.73 -8.39 -18.39
C LYS A 44 5.04 -8.28 -17.02
N TYR A 45 4.34 -7.16 -16.78
CA TYR A 45 3.75 -6.82 -15.48
C TYR A 45 2.24 -7.13 -15.40
N ASN A 46 1.70 -7.86 -16.39
CA ASN A 46 0.26 -8.08 -16.52
C ASN A 46 -0.56 -6.77 -16.50
N PHE A 47 -0.05 -5.73 -17.17
CA PHE A 47 -0.61 -4.38 -17.15
C PHE A 47 -0.62 -3.79 -18.56
N ASN A 48 -1.75 -3.18 -18.93
CA ASN A 48 -1.94 -2.52 -20.21
C ASN A 48 -2.81 -1.27 -20.03
N THR A 49 -2.22 -0.10 -20.28
CA THR A 49 -2.88 1.20 -20.11
C THR A 49 -4.08 1.41 -21.05
N ALA A 50 -4.12 0.71 -22.20
CA ALA A 50 -5.26 0.76 -23.12
C ALA A 50 -6.40 -0.19 -22.70
N ARG A 51 -6.13 -1.16 -21.82
CA ARG A 51 -7.11 -2.16 -21.36
C ARG A 51 -6.93 -2.40 -19.86
N MET A 52 -7.33 -1.39 -19.09
CA MET A 52 -7.25 -1.38 -17.63
C MET A 52 -8.15 -2.42 -16.98
N CYS A 53 -7.90 -2.74 -15.71
CA CYS A 53 -8.79 -3.56 -14.89
C CYS A 53 -10.24 -3.05 -14.97
N GLY A 54 -11.20 -3.97 -15.17
CA GLY A 54 -12.61 -3.65 -15.39
C GLY A 54 -13.02 -3.50 -16.86
N ALA A 55 -12.06 -3.37 -17.80
CA ALA A 55 -12.37 -3.44 -19.22
C ALA A 55 -12.80 -4.86 -19.64
N LEU A 56 -13.60 -4.95 -20.71
CA LEU A 56 -14.12 -6.22 -21.21
C LEU A 56 -12.97 -7.20 -21.52
N GLY A 57 -13.08 -8.41 -20.96
CA GLY A 57 -12.11 -9.50 -21.17
C GLY A 57 -10.79 -9.35 -20.40
N VAL A 58 -10.68 -8.42 -19.46
CA VAL A 58 -9.53 -8.34 -18.54
C VAL A 58 -9.77 -9.27 -17.35
N PRO A 59 -8.94 -10.32 -17.16
CA PRO A 59 -9.15 -11.30 -16.10
C PRO A 59 -8.69 -10.78 -14.73
N VAL A 60 -9.22 -11.41 -13.69
CA VAL A 60 -8.77 -11.28 -12.29
C VAL A 60 -8.11 -12.58 -11.86
N CYS A 61 -6.98 -12.49 -11.17
CA CYS A 61 -6.26 -13.64 -10.65
C CYS A 61 -7.08 -14.41 -9.58
N TRP A 62 -6.87 -15.72 -9.48
CA TRP A 62 -7.61 -16.59 -8.54
C TRP A 62 -7.31 -16.31 -7.06
N LYS A 63 -6.09 -15.84 -6.73
CA LYS A 63 -5.66 -15.60 -5.33
C LYS A 63 -5.13 -14.18 -5.15
N PRO A 64 -6.00 -13.16 -5.03
CA PRO A 64 -5.57 -11.76 -4.90
C PRO A 64 -4.62 -11.50 -3.72
N HIS A 65 -4.76 -12.24 -2.61
CA HIS A 65 -3.88 -12.10 -1.44
C HIS A 65 -2.41 -12.48 -1.70
N ARG A 66 -2.11 -13.15 -2.82
CA ARG A 66 -0.74 -13.51 -3.22
C ARG A 66 -0.07 -12.43 -4.08
N TYR A 67 -0.72 -11.30 -4.33
CA TYR A 67 -0.19 -10.23 -5.16
C TYR A 67 -0.09 -8.93 -4.35
N VAL A 68 0.97 -8.14 -4.60
CA VAL A 68 1.08 -6.77 -4.08
C VAL A 68 0.17 -5.85 -4.87
N SER A 69 0.25 -5.90 -6.21
CA SER A 69 -0.53 -5.03 -7.09
C SER A 69 -1.89 -5.64 -7.45
N TRP A 70 -2.94 -4.83 -7.32
CA TRP A 70 -4.27 -5.17 -7.82
C TRP A 70 -4.33 -4.97 -9.33
N ASP A 71 -4.12 -3.76 -9.83
CA ASP A 71 -4.39 -3.39 -11.24
C ASP A 71 -3.19 -2.78 -11.98
N GLY A 72 -2.00 -2.85 -11.39
CA GLY A 72 -0.77 -2.22 -11.89
C GLY A 72 -0.53 -0.82 -11.30
N ILE A 73 -1.50 -0.24 -10.59
CA ILE A 73 -1.42 1.09 -9.97
C ILE A 73 -1.69 1.01 -8.47
N HIS A 74 -2.78 0.36 -8.10
CA HIS A 74 -3.24 0.18 -6.72
C HIS A 74 -2.78 -1.16 -6.14
N MET A 75 -2.69 -1.23 -4.83
CA MET A 75 -2.37 -2.47 -4.12
C MET A 75 -3.61 -3.33 -3.90
N THR A 76 -3.40 -4.62 -3.68
CA THR A 76 -4.45 -5.51 -3.21
C THR A 76 -4.84 -5.17 -1.76
N GLN A 77 -5.99 -5.67 -1.31
CA GLN A 77 -6.39 -5.56 0.09
C GLN A 77 -5.31 -6.07 1.06
N GLN A 78 -4.62 -7.16 0.70
CA GLN A 78 -3.52 -7.70 1.51
C GLN A 78 -2.33 -6.75 1.54
N GLY A 79 -1.96 -6.15 0.39
CA GLY A 79 -0.91 -5.14 0.32
C GLY A 79 -1.21 -3.92 1.20
N TYR A 80 -2.42 -3.36 1.08
CA TYR A 80 -2.86 -2.26 1.94
C TYR A 80 -2.90 -2.63 3.43
N ARG A 81 -3.32 -3.85 3.79
CA ARG A 81 -3.35 -4.31 5.19
C ARG A 81 -1.94 -4.34 5.80
N ILE A 82 -0.95 -4.84 5.06
CA ILE A 82 0.44 -4.89 5.53
C ILE A 82 1.00 -3.47 5.66
N MET A 83 0.83 -2.63 4.63
CA MET A 83 1.37 -1.28 4.60
C MET A 83 0.74 -0.38 5.67
N SER A 84 -0.58 -0.44 5.84
CA SER A 84 -1.28 0.28 6.90
C SER A 84 -0.87 -0.20 8.29
N GLY A 85 -0.66 -1.51 8.50
CA GLY A 85 -0.13 -2.03 9.76
C GLY A 85 1.23 -1.42 10.13
N TRP A 86 2.14 -1.34 9.15
CA TRP A 86 3.45 -0.70 9.34
C TRP A 86 3.31 0.79 9.66
N LEU A 87 2.49 1.52 8.89
CA LEU A 87 2.24 2.94 9.12
C LEU A 87 1.62 3.20 10.49
N MET A 88 0.62 2.43 10.90
CA MET A 88 -0.02 2.60 12.21
C MET A 88 0.96 2.36 13.36
N HIS A 89 1.86 1.39 13.23
CA HIS A 89 2.91 1.17 14.23
C HIS A 89 3.86 2.38 14.35
N ASP A 90 4.20 3.03 13.24
CA ASP A 90 5.04 4.22 13.23
C ASP A 90 4.31 5.50 13.69
N LEU A 91 3.03 5.65 13.32
CA LEU A 91 2.24 6.86 13.54
C LEU A 91 1.63 6.93 14.94
N LEU A 92 1.09 5.83 15.46
CA LEU A 92 0.31 5.85 16.71
C LEU A 92 1.08 6.41 17.92
N PRO A 93 2.36 6.07 18.16
CA PRO A 93 3.13 6.65 19.26
C PRO A 93 3.32 8.16 19.14
N LYS A 94 3.34 8.70 17.90
CA LYS A 94 3.58 10.12 17.61
C LYS A 94 2.33 10.98 17.73
N LEU A 95 1.14 10.36 17.73
CA LEU A 95 -0.14 11.08 17.78
C LEU A 95 -0.60 11.43 19.21
N HIS A 96 0.10 10.95 20.25
CA HIS A 96 -0.22 11.16 21.66
C HIS A 96 -1.72 10.93 22.01
N CYS A 97 -2.40 10.04 21.28
CA CYS A 97 -3.85 9.82 21.42
C CYS A 97 -4.28 9.32 22.81
N LEU A 98 -3.34 8.76 23.58
CA LEU A 98 -3.59 8.23 24.93
C LEU A 98 -3.43 9.29 26.04
N GLU A 99 -2.73 10.38 25.77
CA GLU A 99 -2.43 11.46 26.74
C GLU A 99 -3.49 12.57 26.73
N ARG A 100 -4.38 12.57 25.74
CA ARG A 100 -5.49 13.54 25.60
C ARG A 100 -6.85 12.98 26.05
N ARG A 101 -6.89 11.87 26.79
CA ARG A 101 -8.14 11.43 27.41
C ARG A 101 -8.46 12.37 28.58
N PRO A 102 -9.66 12.98 28.64
CA PRO A 102 -10.07 13.81 29.76
C PRO A 102 -10.15 13.01 31.07
#